data_AF-A0A3A4PGW5-F1
#
_entry.id   AF-A0A3A4PGW5-F1
#
_cell.length_a   1.000
_cell.length_b   1.000
_cell.length_c   1.000
_cell.angle_alpha   90.00
_cell.angle_beta   90.00
_cell.angle_gamma   90.00
#
_symmetry.space_group_name_H-M   'P 1'
#
loop_
_entity.id
_entity.type
_entity.pdbx_description
1 polymer ?
#
loop_
_entity_poly.entity_id
_entity_poly.type
_entity_poly.pdbx_seq_one_letter_code
_entity_poly.pdbx_strand_id
1 'polypeptide(L)'
;MKQTLILISLAAIVLIPSAIFSDTDDHEDHDMISTVDFQPRTLEEMERFHGHLGPFIVLGVKMAEHAHTAHGIPVFFGLTVKAETPKLPPPSCLIDGIQLGIGATMGKGNLERIVADEIKVTFIDNESGNSVVYRLKDTTKALIKKWAEANEPSLHERGEHFFHMKAEALFEIQLQQE
;
A
#
# COMPACT_ATOMS: atom_id res chain seq x y z
N MET A 1 71.28 4.58 -13.56
CA MET A 1 71.77 5.64 -12.63
C MET A 1 70.81 6.82 -12.64
N LYS A 2 70.01 6.95 -11.58
CA LYS A 2 69.73 8.18 -10.83
C LYS A 2 68.72 7.81 -9.75
N GLN A 3 69.24 7.64 -8.55
CA GLN A 3 68.50 7.51 -7.31
C GLN A 3 67.82 8.84 -7.01
N THR A 4 66.58 8.83 -6.52
CA THR A 4 66.05 9.94 -5.75
C THR A 4 65.19 9.38 -4.62
N LEU A 5 65.33 10.06 -3.49
CA LEU A 5 65.22 9.58 -2.13
C LEU A 5 63.81 9.77 -1.58
N ILE A 6 63.44 8.80 -0.75
CA ILE A 6 62.33 8.66 0.19
C ILE A 6 61.84 9.98 0.83
N LEU A 7 60.51 10.13 0.87
CA LEU A 7 59.79 10.72 2.02
C LEU A 7 58.54 9.87 2.29
N ILE A 8 58.66 8.95 3.26
CA ILE A 8 57.54 8.20 3.82
C ILE A 8 56.85 9.14 4.81
N SER A 9 55.68 9.66 4.43
CA SER A 9 54.78 10.32 5.37
C SER A 9 54.14 9.24 6.23
N LEU A 10 54.53 9.18 7.50
CA LEU A 10 53.96 8.32 8.53
C LEU A 10 52.55 8.85 8.87
N ALA A 11 51.55 8.54 8.06
CA ALA A 11 50.15 8.75 8.43
C ALA A 11 49.81 7.72 9.51
N ALA A 12 49.55 8.22 10.73
CA ALA A 12 49.15 7.42 11.86
C ALA A 12 47.92 6.58 11.49
N ILE A 13 48.10 5.25 11.42
CA ILE A 13 47.00 4.30 11.37
C ILE A 13 46.33 4.37 12.74
N VAL A 14 45.24 5.13 12.82
CA VAL A 14 44.33 5.05 13.96
C VAL A 14 43.70 3.67 13.90
N LEU A 15 44.19 2.77 14.75
CA LEU A 15 43.53 1.50 15.06
C LEU A 15 42.22 1.86 15.77
N ILE A 16 41.16 2.07 15.00
CA ILE A 16 39.80 2.07 15.53
C ILE A 16 39.57 0.64 16.05
N PRO A 17 39.24 0.45 17.34
CA PRO A 17 38.88 -0.87 17.83
C PRO A 17 37.73 -1.40 16.98
N SER A 18 37.95 -2.53 16.32
CA SER A 18 36.95 -3.28 15.55
C SER A 18 35.96 -3.95 16.50
N ALA A 19 35.28 -3.14 17.30
CA ALA A 19 34.29 -3.54 18.29
C ALA A 19 33.27 -2.41 18.44
N ILE A 20 32.54 -2.10 17.36
CA ILE A 20 31.16 -1.58 17.36
C ILE A 20 30.63 -1.92 15.97
N PHE A 21 29.94 -3.05 15.85
CA PHE A 21 28.77 -3.32 15.00
C PHE A 21 28.54 -4.83 15.07
N SER A 22 28.04 -5.27 16.21
CA SER A 22 27.24 -6.48 16.31
C SER A 22 25.91 -6.11 16.98
N ASP A 23 25.19 -5.17 16.37
CA ASP A 23 23.74 -5.15 16.53
C ASP A 23 23.18 -5.91 15.33
N THR A 24 23.35 -7.23 15.34
CA THR A 24 22.27 -8.07 14.86
C THR A 24 21.28 -8.10 16.02
N ASP A 25 20.45 -7.06 16.09
CA ASP A 25 19.18 -7.15 16.80
C ASP A 25 18.37 -8.22 16.07
N ASP A 26 18.69 -9.48 16.37
CA ASP A 26 17.85 -10.63 16.09
C ASP A 26 16.71 -10.59 17.12
N HIS A 27 15.98 -9.47 17.14
CA HIS A 27 14.63 -9.45 17.66
C HIS A 27 13.79 -10.19 16.63
N GLU A 28 13.77 -11.52 16.73
CA GLU A 28 12.66 -12.29 16.20
C GLU A 28 11.40 -11.78 16.92
N ASP A 29 10.73 -10.81 16.29
CA ASP A 29 9.57 -10.08 16.78
C ASP A 29 8.34 -11.00 16.70
N HIS A 30 8.38 -12.11 17.44
CA HIS A 30 7.32 -13.12 17.54
C HIS A 30 6.00 -12.53 18.09
N ASP A 31 6.02 -11.30 18.58
CA ASP A 31 4.88 -10.63 19.22
C ASP A 31 4.05 -9.75 18.26
N MET A 32 4.51 -9.51 17.02
CA MET A 32 3.86 -8.60 16.06
C MET A 32 3.12 -9.32 14.94
N ILE A 33 2.52 -10.48 15.22
CA ILE A 33 1.72 -11.25 14.26
C ILE A 33 0.25 -11.22 14.70
N SER A 34 -0.64 -10.89 13.76
CA SER A 34 -2.09 -10.98 14.00
C SER A 34 -2.46 -12.43 14.30
N THR A 35 -3.12 -12.68 15.43
CA THR A 35 -3.75 -13.97 15.75
C THR A 35 -5.13 -14.13 15.11
N VAL A 36 -5.57 -13.11 14.36
CA VAL A 36 -6.87 -13.07 13.69
C VAL A 36 -6.66 -13.36 12.21
N ASP A 37 -7.46 -14.30 11.70
CA ASP A 37 -7.52 -14.63 10.27
C ASP A 37 -8.03 -13.45 9.46
N PHE A 38 -7.56 -13.34 8.23
CA PHE A 38 -8.11 -12.38 7.27
C PHE A 38 -9.58 -12.69 6.99
N GLN A 39 -10.43 -11.66 7.02
CA GLN A 39 -11.84 -11.72 6.63
C GLN A 39 -12.19 -10.51 5.76
N PRO A 40 -13.02 -10.68 4.71
CA PRO A 40 -13.55 -9.55 3.97
C PRO A 40 -14.35 -8.61 4.87
N ARG A 41 -14.21 -7.32 4.62
CA ARG A 41 -14.81 -6.24 5.41
C ARG A 41 -16.26 -6.02 5.02
N THR A 42 -17.07 -5.77 6.03
CA THR A 42 -18.46 -5.38 5.89
C THR A 42 -18.59 -3.88 5.59
N LEU A 43 -19.73 -3.48 5.03
CA LEU A 43 -20.08 -2.06 4.84
C LEU A 43 -20.05 -1.28 6.16
N GLU A 44 -20.52 -1.91 7.26
CA GLU A 44 -20.54 -1.30 8.59
C GLU A 44 -19.13 -1.04 9.12
N GLU A 45 -18.19 -1.97 8.95
CA GLU A 45 -16.79 -1.76 9.34
C GLU A 45 -16.15 -0.60 8.56
N MET A 46 -16.43 -0.50 7.26
CA MET A 46 -15.93 0.59 6.41
C MET A 46 -16.45 1.94 6.90
N GLU A 47 -17.77 2.04 7.11
CA GLU A 47 -18.40 3.26 7.59
C GLU A 47 -17.95 3.62 9.01
N ARG A 48 -17.84 2.64 9.91
CA ARG A 48 -17.38 2.86 11.29
C ARG A 48 -15.95 3.36 11.35
N PHE A 49 -15.06 2.88 10.49
CA PHE A 49 -13.67 3.33 10.44
C PHE A 49 -13.54 4.70 9.76
N HIS A 50 -14.20 4.90 8.63
CA HIS A 50 -14.02 6.09 7.79
C HIS A 50 -14.92 7.27 8.22
N GLY A 51 -16.06 6.98 8.84
CA GLY A 51 -17.07 7.95 9.27
C GLY A 51 -18.26 8.11 8.31
N HIS A 52 -18.21 7.53 7.11
CA HIS A 52 -19.34 7.40 6.18
C HIS A 52 -19.03 6.35 5.11
N LEU A 53 -20.06 5.85 4.43
CA LEU A 53 -19.88 4.99 3.27
C LEU A 53 -19.88 5.80 1.96
N GLY A 54 -18.80 5.69 1.19
CA GLY A 54 -18.68 6.32 -0.12
C GLY A 54 -17.88 5.46 -1.10
N PRO A 55 -17.82 5.86 -2.39
CA PRO A 55 -17.17 5.05 -3.42
C PRO A 55 -15.71 4.72 -3.15
N PHE A 56 -14.92 5.70 -2.71
CA PHE A 56 -13.46 5.54 -2.67
C PHE A 56 -12.99 4.65 -1.51
N ILE A 57 -13.62 4.71 -0.33
CA ILE A 57 -13.32 3.78 0.76
C ILE A 57 -13.58 2.33 0.31
N VAL A 58 -14.73 2.09 -0.34
CA VAL A 58 -15.09 0.77 -0.87
C VAL A 58 -14.10 0.31 -1.94
N LEU A 59 -13.74 1.18 -2.89
CA LEU A 59 -12.78 0.84 -3.95
C LEU A 59 -11.41 0.46 -3.35
N GLY A 60 -10.96 1.16 -2.29
CA GLY A 60 -9.73 0.84 -1.58
C GLY A 60 -9.76 -0.54 -0.93
N VAL A 61 -10.84 -0.85 -0.21
CA VAL A 61 -11.02 -2.19 0.37
C VAL A 61 -11.01 -3.25 -0.72
N LYS A 62 -11.74 -3.04 -1.82
CA LYS A 62 -11.82 -4.03 -2.90
C LYS A 62 -10.49 -4.28 -3.60
N MET A 63 -9.68 -3.26 -3.82
CA MET A 63 -8.31 -3.45 -4.35
C MET A 63 -7.47 -4.29 -3.39
N ALA A 64 -7.50 -3.94 -2.11
CA ALA A 64 -6.73 -4.59 -1.04
C ALA A 64 -7.13 -6.07 -0.85
N GLU A 65 -8.42 -6.37 -0.68
CA GLU A 65 -8.91 -7.73 -0.51
C GLU A 65 -8.65 -8.58 -1.75
N HIS A 66 -8.83 -8.02 -2.95
CA HIS A 66 -8.55 -8.73 -4.19
C HIS A 66 -7.05 -9.03 -4.34
N ALA A 67 -6.16 -8.10 -3.96
CA ALA A 67 -4.72 -8.32 -4.00
C ALA A 67 -4.31 -9.54 -3.16
N HIS A 68 -4.89 -9.66 -1.96
CA HIS A 68 -4.65 -10.83 -1.11
C HIS A 68 -5.31 -12.10 -1.67
N THR A 69 -6.62 -12.06 -1.91
CA THR A 69 -7.42 -13.27 -2.22
C THR A 69 -7.17 -13.85 -3.60
N ALA A 70 -6.85 -13.02 -4.60
CA ALA A 70 -6.63 -13.46 -5.99
C ALA A 70 -5.15 -13.62 -6.35
N HIS A 71 -4.24 -12.93 -5.66
CA HIS A 71 -2.82 -12.86 -6.04
C HIS A 71 -1.85 -13.19 -4.91
N GLY A 72 -2.36 -13.53 -3.72
CA GLY A 72 -1.54 -14.02 -2.61
C GLY A 72 -0.66 -12.95 -1.95
N ILE A 73 -0.94 -11.66 -2.15
CA ILE A 73 -0.23 -10.60 -1.43
C ILE A 73 -0.42 -10.79 0.08
N PRO A 74 0.64 -10.74 0.91
CA PRO A 74 0.54 -10.86 2.36
C PRO A 74 -0.40 -9.83 3.00
N VAL A 75 -0.91 -10.12 4.19
CA VAL A 75 -1.76 -9.19 4.97
C VAL A 75 -1.02 -8.71 6.21
N PHE A 76 -1.36 -7.50 6.67
CA PHE A 76 -0.79 -6.83 7.84
C PHE A 76 0.70 -6.48 7.75
N PHE A 77 1.57 -7.45 7.52
CA PHE A 77 3.04 -7.35 7.41
C PHE A 77 3.54 -8.13 6.18
N GLY A 78 4.83 -8.03 5.88
CA GLY A 78 5.43 -8.70 4.71
C GLY A 78 5.02 -8.10 3.36
N LEU A 79 4.29 -6.99 3.35
CA LEU A 79 3.91 -6.26 2.15
C LEU A 79 4.34 -4.80 2.22
N THR A 80 4.41 -4.18 1.04
CA THR A 80 4.51 -2.73 0.86
C THR A 80 3.39 -2.27 -0.07
N VAL A 81 2.69 -1.19 0.30
CA VAL A 81 1.66 -0.58 -0.55
C VAL A 81 2.07 0.82 -0.96
N LYS A 82 2.06 1.10 -2.27
CA LYS A 82 2.21 2.45 -2.82
C LYS A 82 0.88 2.91 -3.37
N ALA A 83 0.30 3.93 -2.74
CA ALA A 83 -0.97 4.51 -3.14
C ALA A 83 -0.76 5.88 -3.78
N GLU A 84 -0.76 5.92 -5.12
CA GLU A 84 -0.81 7.14 -5.91
C GLU A 84 -2.26 7.61 -6.03
N THR A 85 -2.57 8.80 -5.52
CA THR A 85 -3.94 9.34 -5.50
C THR A 85 -3.93 10.87 -5.36
N PRO A 86 -4.98 11.58 -5.84
CA PRO A 86 -5.16 12.99 -5.56
C PRO A 86 -5.04 13.32 -4.07
N LYS A 87 -4.50 14.52 -3.78
CA LYS A 87 -4.18 14.93 -2.40
C LYS A 87 -5.41 15.10 -1.51
N LEU A 88 -6.55 15.44 -2.07
CA LEU A 88 -7.74 15.78 -1.29
C LEU A 88 -8.86 14.77 -1.53
N PRO A 89 -9.81 14.66 -0.59
CA PRO A 89 -11.05 13.95 -0.82
C PRO A 89 -11.78 14.49 -2.06
N PRO A 90 -12.62 13.67 -2.71
CA PRO A 90 -12.93 12.28 -2.33
C PRO A 90 -11.92 11.17 -2.70
N PRO A 91 -11.03 11.28 -3.72
CA PRO A 91 -10.13 10.17 -4.10
C PRO A 91 -9.21 9.66 -2.99
N SER A 92 -8.73 10.54 -2.10
CA SER A 92 -7.81 10.15 -1.04
C SER A 92 -8.43 9.22 0.01
N CYS A 93 -9.77 9.17 0.13
CA CYS A 93 -10.48 8.24 1.03
C CYS A 93 -10.20 6.77 0.71
N LEU A 94 -9.70 6.49 -0.50
CA LEU A 94 -9.25 5.16 -0.91
C LEU A 94 -8.13 4.61 -0.03
N ILE A 95 -7.28 5.48 0.53
CA ILE A 95 -6.19 5.08 1.43
C ILE A 95 -6.74 4.40 2.68
N ASP A 96 -7.81 4.93 3.26
CA ASP A 96 -8.47 4.32 4.43
C ASP A 96 -8.99 2.92 4.11
N GLY A 97 -9.44 2.72 2.87
CA GLY A 97 -9.96 1.44 2.40
C GLY A 97 -8.85 0.41 2.24
N ILE A 98 -7.69 0.84 1.73
CA ILE A 98 -6.50 0.01 1.68
C ILE A 98 -6.08 -0.40 3.10
N GLN A 99 -6.01 0.56 4.02
CA GLN A 99 -5.63 0.32 5.41
C GLN A 99 -6.54 -0.71 6.08
N LEU A 100 -7.85 -0.54 5.94
CA LEU A 100 -8.85 -1.44 6.50
C LEU A 100 -8.86 -2.81 5.80
N GLY A 101 -8.67 -2.82 4.48
CA GLY A 101 -8.82 -3.99 3.62
C GLY A 101 -7.69 -5.00 3.77
N ILE A 102 -6.42 -4.58 3.76
CA ILE A 102 -5.26 -5.51 3.82
C ILE A 102 -4.42 -5.34 5.09
N GLY A 103 -4.70 -4.31 5.88
CA GLY A 103 -3.96 -4.03 7.09
C GLY A 103 -2.58 -3.40 6.84
N ALA A 104 -2.25 -2.91 5.64
CA ALA A 104 -1.08 -2.05 5.45
C ALA A 104 -1.42 -0.64 5.93
N THR A 105 -0.73 -0.12 6.95
CA THR A 105 -1.13 1.14 7.60
C THR A 105 0.00 2.17 7.63
N MET A 106 -0.38 3.45 7.67
CA MET A 106 0.58 4.56 7.83
C MET A 106 1.42 4.40 9.10
N GLY A 107 0.80 3.97 10.21
CA GLY A 107 1.50 3.74 11.48
C GLY A 107 2.48 2.57 11.46
N LYS A 108 2.23 1.53 10.65
CA LYS A 108 3.18 0.44 10.43
C LYS A 108 4.27 0.79 9.41
N GLY A 109 4.16 1.92 8.73
CA GLY A 109 5.12 2.36 7.73
C GLY A 109 5.14 1.53 6.45
N ASN A 110 4.20 0.60 6.28
CA ASN A 110 4.12 -0.26 5.09
C ASN A 110 3.05 0.19 4.07
N LEU A 111 2.49 1.39 4.26
CA LEU A 111 1.72 2.10 3.26
C LEU A 111 2.38 3.46 3.00
N GLU A 112 2.79 3.68 1.75
CA GLU A 112 3.29 4.96 1.25
C GLU A 112 2.21 5.65 0.44
N ARG A 113 1.89 6.88 0.84
CA ARG A 113 1.03 7.76 0.07
C ARG A 113 1.85 8.63 -0.88
N ILE A 114 1.51 8.59 -2.16
CA ILE A 114 2.12 9.40 -3.21
C ILE A 114 1.03 10.31 -3.81
N VAL A 115 1.28 11.61 -3.87
CA VAL A 115 0.34 12.54 -4.51
C VAL A 115 0.46 12.43 -6.03
N ALA A 116 -0.65 12.13 -6.69
CA ALA A 116 -0.73 12.01 -8.15
C ALA A 116 -2.09 12.50 -8.65
N ASP A 117 -2.22 12.74 -9.96
CA ASP A 117 -3.47 13.18 -10.58
C ASP A 117 -4.50 12.05 -10.73
N GLU A 118 -4.02 10.81 -10.81
CA GLU A 118 -4.82 9.61 -11.06
C GLU A 118 -4.58 8.57 -9.97
N ILE A 119 -5.58 7.70 -9.76
CA ILE A 119 -5.46 6.59 -8.83
C ILE A 119 -4.64 5.47 -9.47
N LYS A 120 -3.55 5.10 -8.81
CA LYS A 120 -2.79 3.88 -9.07
C LYS A 120 -2.33 3.29 -7.75
N VAL A 121 -2.63 2.03 -7.49
CA VAL A 121 -2.23 1.35 -6.26
C VAL A 121 -1.39 0.15 -6.59
N THR A 122 -0.21 0.05 -6.00
CA THR A 122 0.68 -1.09 -6.14
C THR A 122 0.82 -1.80 -4.81
N PHE A 123 0.51 -3.09 -4.79
CA PHE A 123 0.74 -3.97 -3.65
C PHE A 123 1.92 -4.88 -3.99
N ILE A 124 2.91 -4.93 -3.10
CA ILE A 124 4.17 -5.64 -3.31
C ILE A 124 4.32 -6.65 -2.18
N ASP A 125 4.58 -7.90 -2.52
CA ASP A 125 5.07 -8.91 -1.60
C ASP A 125 6.57 -8.70 -1.40
N ASN A 126 6.99 -8.39 -0.16
CA ASN A 126 8.38 -8.07 0.14
C ASN A 126 9.30 -9.30 0.08
N GLU A 127 8.77 -10.51 0.18
CA GLU A 127 9.57 -11.74 0.12
C GLU A 127 9.87 -12.12 -1.33
N SER A 128 8.82 -12.16 -2.17
CA SER A 128 8.96 -12.62 -3.55
C SER A 128 9.25 -11.50 -4.56
N GLY A 129 9.04 -10.23 -4.20
CA GLY A 129 9.13 -9.09 -5.12
C GLY A 129 7.93 -8.97 -6.07
N ASN A 130 7.06 -9.99 -6.12
CA ASN A 130 5.86 -9.97 -6.95
C ASN A 130 4.94 -8.82 -6.54
N SER A 131 4.30 -8.21 -7.53
CA SER A 131 3.36 -7.13 -7.27
C SER A 131 2.15 -7.15 -8.18
N VAL A 132 1.09 -6.51 -7.68
CA VAL A 132 -0.13 -6.25 -8.44
C VAL A 132 -0.44 -4.75 -8.42
N VAL A 133 -0.71 -4.22 -9.61
CA VAL A 133 -1.03 -2.81 -9.84
C VAL A 133 -2.49 -2.69 -10.24
N TYR A 134 -3.21 -1.78 -9.57
CA TYR A 134 -4.60 -1.43 -9.85
C TYR A 134 -4.72 -0.02 -10.37
N ARG A 135 -5.55 0.16 -11.40
CA ARG A 135 -6.09 1.46 -11.85
C ARG A 135 -7.60 1.36 -12.00
N LEU A 136 -8.31 2.48 -11.87
CA LEU A 136 -9.74 2.49 -12.17
C LEU A 136 -9.95 2.33 -13.67
N LYS A 137 -10.87 1.44 -14.08
CA LYS A 137 -11.33 1.41 -15.47
C LYS A 137 -12.03 2.71 -15.85
N ASP A 138 -11.98 3.07 -17.12
CA ASP A 138 -12.72 4.21 -17.67
C ASP A 138 -14.22 4.14 -17.37
N THR A 139 -14.82 2.94 -17.40
CA THR A 139 -16.23 2.73 -17.04
C THR A 139 -16.51 3.11 -15.59
N THR A 140 -15.60 2.78 -14.67
CA THR A 140 -15.69 3.12 -13.24
C THR A 140 -15.54 4.63 -13.04
N LYS A 141 -14.55 5.25 -13.70
CA LYS A 141 -14.34 6.71 -13.66
C LYS A 141 -15.54 7.46 -14.19
N ALA A 142 -16.08 7.04 -15.34
CA ALA A 142 -17.25 7.64 -15.95
C ALA A 142 -18.50 7.54 -15.05
N LEU A 143 -18.69 6.42 -14.36
CA LEU A 143 -19.80 6.22 -13.44
C LEU A 143 -19.69 7.13 -12.20
N ILE A 144 -18.49 7.22 -11.59
CA ILE A 144 -18.23 8.13 -10.46
C ILE A 144 -18.50 9.58 -10.87
N LYS A 145 -17.99 10.00 -12.03
CA LYS A 145 -18.19 11.33 -12.57
C LYS A 145 -19.69 11.62 -12.78
N LYS A 146 -20.40 10.70 -13.44
CA LYS A 146 -21.85 10.81 -13.66
C LYS A 146 -22.61 11.01 -12.36
N TRP A 147 -22.32 10.22 -11.33
CA TRP A 147 -23.00 10.35 -10.04
C TRP A 147 -22.65 11.65 -9.31
N ALA A 148 -21.40 12.11 -9.39
CA ALA A 148 -20.99 13.38 -8.82
C ALA A 148 -21.72 14.56 -9.47
N GLU A 149 -21.86 14.55 -10.80
CA GLU A 149 -22.56 15.59 -11.57
C GLU A 149 -24.07 15.57 -11.35
N ALA A 150 -24.68 14.38 -11.31
CA ALA A 150 -26.12 14.22 -11.06
C ALA A 150 -26.50 14.46 -9.59
N ASN A 151 -25.52 14.41 -8.69
CA ASN A 151 -25.71 14.31 -7.24
C ASN A 151 -26.65 13.16 -6.81
N GLU A 152 -26.77 12.12 -7.64
CA GLU A 152 -27.59 10.93 -7.40
C GLU A 152 -26.87 9.67 -7.93
N PRO A 153 -27.05 8.51 -7.28
CA PRO A 153 -27.80 8.28 -6.04
C PRO A 153 -27.06 8.88 -4.82
N SER A 154 -27.53 8.64 -3.59
CA SER A 154 -26.84 9.12 -2.39
C SER A 154 -25.41 8.58 -2.29
N LEU A 155 -24.54 9.24 -1.53
CA LEU A 155 -23.13 8.82 -1.39
C LEU A 155 -23.01 7.37 -0.89
N HIS A 156 -23.89 7.01 0.05
CA HIS A 156 -24.01 5.67 0.62
C HIS A 156 -24.32 4.63 -0.46
N GLU A 157 -25.39 4.87 -1.23
CA GLU A 157 -25.82 3.96 -2.31
C GLU A 157 -24.74 3.79 -3.40
N ARG A 158 -23.93 4.82 -3.66
CA ARG A 158 -22.78 4.70 -4.58
C ARG A 158 -21.71 3.76 -4.03
N GLY A 159 -21.44 3.83 -2.72
CA GLY A 159 -20.53 2.91 -2.03
C GLY A 159 -21.07 1.47 -2.07
N GLU A 160 -22.32 1.27 -1.69
CA GLU A 160 -22.98 -0.04 -1.75
C GLU A 160 -22.98 -0.64 -3.16
N HIS A 161 -23.20 0.18 -4.19
CA HIS A 161 -23.15 -0.27 -5.58
C HIS A 161 -21.80 -0.92 -5.90
N PHE A 162 -20.69 -0.24 -5.59
CA PHE A 162 -19.36 -0.80 -5.84
C PHE A 162 -19.01 -1.98 -4.95
N PHE A 163 -19.54 -2.04 -3.73
CA PHE A 163 -19.32 -3.16 -2.82
C PHE A 163 -19.77 -4.49 -3.46
N HIS A 164 -20.94 -4.48 -4.10
CA HIS A 164 -21.53 -5.65 -4.75
C HIS A 164 -20.93 -6.00 -6.12
N MET A 165 -20.05 -5.17 -6.67
CA MET A 165 -19.36 -5.46 -7.93
C MET A 165 -18.13 -6.34 -7.69
N LYS A 166 -17.70 -7.09 -8.72
CA LYS A 166 -16.41 -7.78 -8.68
C LYS A 166 -15.26 -6.81 -8.95
N ALA A 167 -14.09 -7.06 -8.37
CA ALA A 167 -12.92 -6.18 -8.53
C ALA A 167 -12.50 -6.03 -10.01
N GLU A 168 -12.57 -7.11 -10.76
CA GLU A 168 -12.23 -7.19 -12.18
C GLU A 168 -13.21 -6.39 -13.06
N ALA A 169 -14.41 -6.08 -12.57
CA ALA A 169 -15.34 -5.17 -13.25
C ALA A 169 -14.98 -3.70 -13.01
N LEU A 170 -14.26 -3.40 -11.92
CA LEU A 170 -13.94 -2.05 -11.47
C LEU A 170 -12.56 -1.58 -11.91
N PHE A 171 -11.60 -2.51 -12.01
CA PHE A 171 -10.18 -2.19 -12.11
C PHE A 171 -9.51 -2.78 -13.34
N GLU A 172 -8.55 -2.03 -13.87
CA GLU A 172 -7.46 -2.58 -14.68
C GLU A 172 -6.43 -3.15 -13.72
N ILE A 173 -6.08 -4.44 -13.89
CA ILE A 173 -5.24 -5.19 -12.98
C ILE A 173 -4.03 -5.71 -13.76
N GLN A 174 -2.84 -5.36 -13.30
CA GLN A 174 -1.58 -5.76 -13.93
C GLN A 174 -0.71 -6.48 -12.90
N LEU A 175 -0.32 -7.72 -13.21
CA LEU A 175 0.65 -8.48 -12.42
C LEU A 175 2.07 -8.16 -12.92
N GLN A 176 3.00 -8.11 -11.98
CA GLN A 176 4.42 -7.95 -12.24
C GLN A 176 5.15 -8.99 -11.40
N GLN A 177 5.97 -9.80 -12.06
CA GLN A 177 6.79 -10.82 -11.43
C GLN A 177 8.24 -10.36 -11.52
N GLU A 178 8.97 -10.51 -10.42
CA GLU A 178 10.42 -10.26 -10.36
C GLU A 178 11.21 -11.51 -10.78
#